data_AF-A0A7S2VNW8-F1
#
_entry.id   AF-A0A7S2VNW8-F1
#
_cell.length_a   1.000
_cell.length_b   1.000
_cell.length_c   1.000
_cell.angle_alpha   90.00
_cell.angle_beta   90.00
_cell.angle_gamma   90.00
#
_symmetry.space_group_name_H-M   'P 1'
#
loop_
_entity.id
_entity.type
_entity.pdbx_description
1 polymer ?
#
loop_
_entity_poly.entity_id
_entity_poly.type
_entity_poly.pdbx_seq_one_letter_code
_entity_poly.pdbx_strand_id
1 'polypeptide(L)'
;TDIRDVKLATTAMKKIFQPIRDLCQLLKKHHVTPWGLVELEQAPPKWDEVVRLGYSEKEKILPLQSEEVLKIRNQIDNFAEELRLFCQEFRQECPFHAKNAISGEYDKSYLTMNDYYERCLKIRAKANDFNDLELLFDMQMSNYRELRECIDELVLLKNLWDGVVLVKCVFESWDDILWDKIDTESLLLTARDIQTQVKNMPKGVRAWPVYRWLQDEVKNMSTVLPLVNDLHGETM
;
A
#
# COMPACT_ATOMS: atom_id res chain seq x y z
N THR A 1 29.16 -2.82 -1.87
CA THR A 1 28.55 -3.90 -1.07
C THR A 1 29.54 -4.41 -0.02
N ASP A 2 30.80 -4.65 -0.39
CA ASP A 2 31.79 -5.31 0.47
C ASP A 2 32.22 -4.52 1.73
N ILE A 3 32.25 -3.18 1.70
CA ILE A 3 32.67 -2.36 2.85
C ILE A 3 31.66 -2.42 4.01
N ARG A 4 30.36 -2.50 3.69
CA ARG A 4 29.29 -2.66 4.68
C ARG A 4 29.36 -4.04 5.33
N ASP A 5 29.59 -5.07 4.53
CA ASP A 5 29.69 -6.45 5.00
C ASP A 5 30.91 -6.64 5.89
N VAL A 6 32.06 -6.01 5.57
CA VAL A 6 33.24 -5.97 6.44
C VAL A 6 32.92 -5.30 7.78
N LYS A 7 32.16 -4.19 7.79
CA LYS A 7 31.73 -3.52 9.04
C LYS A 7 30.83 -4.41 9.90
N LEU A 8 29.86 -5.09 9.29
CA LEU A 8 28.93 -5.99 9.98
C LEU A 8 29.65 -7.25 10.50
N ALA A 9 30.55 -7.82 9.70
CA ALA A 9 31.33 -9.00 10.04
C ALA A 9 32.43 -8.74 11.08
N THR A 10 32.93 -7.51 11.21
CA THR A 10 34.00 -7.16 12.18
C THR A 10 33.63 -7.52 13.61
N THR A 11 32.40 -7.27 14.02
CA THR A 11 31.92 -7.59 15.38
C THR A 11 31.76 -9.10 15.58
N ALA A 12 31.35 -9.82 14.54
CA ALA A 12 31.20 -11.28 14.58
C ALA A 12 32.57 -12.00 14.59
N MET A 13 33.49 -11.63 13.69
CA MET A 13 34.83 -12.22 13.60
C MET A 13 35.64 -12.00 14.88
N LYS A 14 35.61 -10.79 15.47
CA LYS A 14 36.30 -10.53 16.74
C LYS A 14 35.82 -11.42 17.88
N LYS A 15 34.54 -11.80 17.89
CA LYS A 15 33.95 -12.72 18.89
C LYS A 15 34.31 -14.18 18.65
N ILE A 16 34.59 -14.57 17.40
CA ILE A 16 34.91 -15.96 17.03
C ILE A 16 36.37 -16.31 17.34
N PHE A 17 37.30 -15.34 17.29
CA PHE A 17 38.71 -15.61 17.55
C PHE A 17 39.02 -16.04 18.99
N GLN A 18 38.27 -15.53 19.99
CA GLN A 18 38.54 -15.83 21.40
C GLN A 18 38.23 -17.31 21.77
N PRO A 19 37.04 -17.86 21.46
CA PRO A 19 36.74 -19.27 21.75
C PRO A 19 37.69 -20.26 21.07
N ILE A 20 38.13 -19.97 19.84
CA ILE A 20 39.06 -20.84 19.10
C ILE A 20 40.45 -20.81 19.76
N ARG A 21 40.91 -19.65 20.22
CA ARG A 21 42.14 -19.53 21.01
C ARG A 21 42.06 -20.33 22.31
N ASP A 22 40.95 -20.22 23.03
CA ASP A 22 40.74 -20.94 24.29
C ASP A 22 40.74 -22.47 24.08
N LEU A 23 40.13 -22.94 22.99
CA LEU A 23 40.16 -24.35 22.59
C LEU A 23 41.57 -24.83 22.22
N CYS A 24 42.34 -24.04 21.45
CA CYS A 24 43.72 -24.36 21.13
C CYS A 24 44.63 -24.41 22.37
N GLN A 25 44.40 -23.53 23.35
CA GLN A 25 45.09 -23.56 24.65
C GLN A 25 44.73 -24.81 25.46
N LEU A 26 43.47 -25.23 25.44
CA LEU A 26 43.02 -26.46 26.07
C LEU A 26 43.67 -27.70 25.43
N LEU A 27 43.69 -27.78 24.09
CA LEU A 27 44.35 -28.87 23.36
C LEU A 27 45.85 -28.93 23.68
N LYS A 28 46.52 -27.77 23.75
CA LYS A 28 47.92 -27.65 24.16
C LYS A 28 48.15 -28.17 25.58
N LYS A 29 47.22 -27.90 26.52
CA LYS A 29 47.25 -28.42 27.90
C LYS A 29 47.10 -29.94 27.96
N HIS A 30 46.40 -30.53 27.00
CA HIS A 30 46.23 -31.98 26.85
C HIS A 30 47.30 -32.64 25.95
N HIS A 31 48.41 -31.96 25.68
CA HIS A 31 49.52 -32.44 24.83
C HIS A 31 49.14 -32.77 23.38
N VAL A 32 48.04 -32.20 22.87
CA VAL A 32 47.66 -32.29 21.48
C VAL A 32 48.15 -31.04 20.76
N THR A 33 49.07 -31.18 19.81
CA THR A 33 49.51 -30.07 18.97
C THR A 33 48.45 -29.79 17.91
N PRO A 34 47.73 -28.66 17.96
CA PRO A 34 46.75 -28.33 16.94
C PRO A 34 47.49 -27.99 15.65
N TRP A 35 47.08 -28.60 14.53
CA TRP A 35 47.47 -28.13 13.21
C TRP A 35 46.82 -26.76 12.98
N GLY A 36 47.52 -25.80 12.38
CA GLY A 36 46.95 -24.47 12.09
C GLY A 36 47.15 -23.38 13.17
N LEU A 37 47.96 -23.62 14.22
CA LEU A 37 48.16 -22.64 15.31
C LEU A 37 48.79 -21.33 14.82
N VAL A 38 49.73 -21.42 13.88
CA VAL A 38 50.40 -20.27 13.27
C VAL A 38 49.41 -19.45 12.45
N GLU A 39 48.54 -20.12 11.70
CA GLU A 39 47.48 -19.52 10.89
C GLU A 39 46.43 -18.83 11.77
N LEU A 40 46.09 -19.41 12.92
CA LEU A 40 45.20 -18.81 13.90
C LEU A 40 45.81 -17.57 14.58
N GLU A 41 47.12 -17.59 14.85
CA GLU A 41 47.84 -16.42 15.38
C GLU A 41 47.95 -15.29 14.34
N GLN A 42 48.10 -15.64 13.05
CA GLN A 42 48.13 -14.70 11.93
C GLN A 42 46.74 -14.22 11.46
N ALA A 43 45.65 -14.89 11.84
CA ALA A 43 44.32 -14.53 11.38
C ALA A 43 43.84 -13.15 11.89
N PRO A 44 44.03 -12.76 13.17
CA PRO A 44 43.70 -11.42 13.65
C PRO A 44 44.48 -10.28 12.96
N PRO A 45 45.81 -10.31 12.80
CA PRO A 45 46.51 -9.23 12.10
C PRO A 45 46.15 -9.15 10.61
N LYS A 46 45.89 -10.29 9.95
CA LYS A 46 45.35 -10.29 8.57
C LYS A 46 43.95 -9.68 8.51
N TRP A 47 43.10 -9.97 9.50
CA TRP A 47 41.77 -9.35 9.61
C TRP A 47 41.87 -7.83 9.82
N ASP A 48 42.77 -7.38 10.70
CA ASP A 48 43.00 -5.95 10.93
C ASP A 48 43.54 -5.24 9.67
N GLU A 49 44.37 -5.91 8.88
CA GLU A 49 44.82 -5.42 7.58
C GLU A 49 43.66 -5.28 6.58
N VAL A 50 42.79 -6.29 6.47
CA VAL A 50 41.58 -6.23 5.62
C VAL A 50 40.65 -5.10 6.06
N VAL A 51 40.46 -4.93 7.37
CA VAL A 51 39.68 -3.82 7.93
C VAL A 51 40.29 -2.47 7.56
N ARG A 52 41.62 -2.32 7.69
CA ARG A 52 42.34 -1.09 7.32
C ARG A 52 42.20 -0.77 5.83
N LEU A 53 42.34 -1.77 4.95
CA LEU A 53 42.14 -1.60 3.51
C LEU A 53 40.70 -1.16 3.23
N GLY A 54 39.71 -1.78 3.89
CA GLY A 54 38.31 -1.38 3.81
C GLY A 54 38.06 0.08 4.21
N TYR A 55 38.70 0.57 5.28
CA TYR A 55 38.61 1.97 5.69
C TYR A 55 39.31 2.92 4.72
N SER A 56 40.48 2.54 4.19
CA SER A 56 41.21 3.38 3.22
C SER A 56 40.43 3.55 1.92
N GLU A 57 39.83 2.48 1.39
CA GLU A 57 38.95 2.58 0.23
C GLU A 57 37.67 3.36 0.54
N LYS A 58 37.13 3.23 1.77
CA LYS A 58 36.00 4.02 2.23
C LYS A 58 36.30 5.53 2.22
N GLU A 59 37.47 5.96 2.67
CA GLU A 59 37.86 7.38 2.65
C GLU A 59 37.96 7.93 1.22
N LYS A 60 38.48 7.13 0.28
CA LYS A 60 38.58 7.53 -1.13
C LYS A 60 37.21 7.74 -1.77
N ILE A 61 36.22 6.91 -1.43
CA ILE A 61 34.86 6.98 -2.01
C ILE A 61 33.94 7.94 -1.25
N LEU A 62 34.30 8.37 -0.04
CA LEU A 62 33.47 9.25 0.79
C LEU A 62 33.01 10.56 0.09
N PRO A 63 33.87 11.32 -0.64
CA PRO A 63 33.42 12.51 -1.34
C PRO A 63 32.40 12.19 -2.44
N LEU A 64 32.61 11.11 -3.19
CA LEU A 64 31.67 10.64 -4.23
C LEU A 64 30.34 10.19 -3.62
N GLN A 65 30.39 9.47 -2.49
CA GLN A 65 29.19 9.10 -1.74
C GLN A 65 28.42 10.32 -1.26
N SER A 66 29.12 11.35 -0.79
CA SER A 66 28.49 12.58 -0.30
C SER A 66 27.80 13.34 -1.43
N GLU A 67 28.41 13.38 -2.62
CA GLU A 67 27.80 13.98 -3.81
C GLU A 67 26.56 13.19 -4.27
N GLU A 68 26.63 11.86 -4.30
CA GLU A 68 25.50 11.01 -4.69
C GLU A 68 24.35 11.09 -3.68
N VAL A 69 24.62 11.16 -2.38
CA VAL A 69 23.59 11.36 -1.35
C VAL A 69 22.84 12.68 -1.57
N LEU A 70 23.53 13.75 -1.98
CA LEU A 70 22.87 15.02 -2.31
C LEU A 70 21.96 14.89 -3.55
N LYS A 71 22.41 14.16 -4.58
CA LYS A 71 21.60 13.90 -5.78
C LYS A 71 20.35 13.08 -5.44
N ILE A 72 20.50 12.01 -4.67
CA ILE A 72 19.40 11.16 -4.21
C ILE A 72 18.40 11.98 -3.40
N ARG A 73 18.87 12.84 -2.49
CA ARG A 73 18.01 13.72 -1.70
C ARG A 73 17.17 14.65 -2.58
N ASN A 74 17.79 15.30 -3.56
CA ASN A 74 17.07 16.15 -4.51
C ASN A 74 16.04 15.36 -5.32
N GLN A 75 16.34 14.11 -5.70
CA GLN A 75 15.38 13.25 -6.41
C GLN A 75 14.20 12.85 -5.52
N ILE A 76 14.45 12.53 -4.24
CA ILE A 76 13.40 12.23 -3.26
C ILE A 76 12.50 13.46 -3.04
N ASP A 77 13.08 14.65 -2.91
CA ASP A 77 12.31 15.89 -2.74
C ASP A 77 11.44 16.18 -3.97
N ASN A 78 11.97 16.00 -5.19
CA ASN A 78 11.19 16.12 -6.42
C ASN A 78 10.07 15.06 -6.49
N PHE A 79 10.37 13.81 -6.11
CA PHE A 79 9.38 12.74 -6.08
C PHE A 79 8.28 12.99 -5.05
N ALA A 80 8.61 13.60 -3.90
CA ALA A 80 7.62 14.00 -2.90
C ALA A 80 6.66 15.05 -3.45
N GLU A 81 7.14 16.01 -4.26
CA GLU A 81 6.28 16.98 -4.92
C GLU A 81 5.42 16.33 -6.03
N GLU A 82 5.99 15.41 -6.83
CA GLU A 82 5.22 14.61 -7.79
C GLU A 82 4.09 13.82 -7.10
N LEU A 83 4.39 13.20 -5.96
CA LEU A 83 3.40 12.47 -5.16
C LEU A 83 2.31 13.40 -4.63
N ARG A 84 2.69 14.58 -4.12
CA ARG A 84 1.74 15.58 -3.61
C ARG A 84 0.77 16.03 -4.69
N LEU A 85 1.26 16.32 -5.89
CA LEU A 85 0.45 16.70 -7.05
C LEU A 85 -0.47 15.55 -7.47
N PHE A 86 0.06 14.32 -7.54
CA PHE A 86 -0.74 13.13 -7.83
C PHE A 86 -1.88 12.92 -6.81
N CYS A 87 -1.61 13.07 -5.51
CA CYS A 87 -2.62 12.95 -4.46
C CYS A 87 -3.71 14.02 -4.57
N GLN A 88 -3.35 15.25 -4.96
CA GLN A 88 -4.33 16.31 -5.21
C GLN A 88 -5.21 16.01 -6.42
N GLU A 89 -4.58 15.59 -7.53
CA GLU A 89 -5.28 15.18 -8.74
C GLU A 89 -6.23 14.00 -8.45
N PHE A 90 -5.75 12.98 -7.75
CA PHE A 90 -6.56 11.83 -7.32
C PHE A 90 -7.82 12.26 -6.56
N ARG A 91 -7.70 13.17 -5.58
CA ARG A 91 -8.86 13.63 -4.79
C ARG A 91 -9.87 14.45 -5.60
N GLN A 92 -9.45 15.07 -6.72
CA GLN A 92 -10.31 15.90 -7.57
C GLN A 92 -10.97 15.10 -8.70
N GLU A 93 -10.19 14.25 -9.37
CA GLU A 93 -10.58 13.57 -10.60
C GLU A 93 -11.15 12.16 -10.36
N CYS A 94 -10.80 11.49 -9.25
CA CYS A 94 -11.44 10.21 -8.95
C CYS A 94 -12.94 10.37 -8.68
N PRO A 95 -13.74 9.34 -9.00
CA PRO A 95 -15.20 9.41 -8.98
C PRO A 95 -15.77 9.34 -7.55
N PHE A 96 -15.38 10.25 -6.66
CA PHE A 96 -15.96 10.44 -5.32
C PHE A 96 -17.34 11.12 -5.36
N HIS A 97 -17.67 11.74 -6.51
CA HIS A 97 -18.95 12.39 -6.77
C HIS A 97 -19.92 11.47 -7.51
N ALA A 98 -21.22 11.66 -7.26
CA ALA A 98 -22.29 10.88 -7.89
C ALA A 98 -22.57 11.24 -9.36
N LYS A 99 -21.78 12.13 -10.00
CA LYS A 99 -22.04 12.62 -11.36
C LYS A 99 -22.23 11.49 -12.36
N ASN A 100 -21.28 10.54 -12.37
CA ASN A 100 -21.33 9.41 -13.30
C ASN A 100 -22.47 8.43 -12.95
N ALA A 101 -22.84 8.32 -11.68
CA ALA A 101 -23.95 7.46 -11.25
C ALA A 101 -25.31 8.02 -11.68
N ILE A 102 -25.45 9.36 -11.69
CA ILE A 102 -26.65 10.05 -12.18
C ILE A 102 -26.76 9.94 -13.70
N SER A 103 -25.64 10.04 -14.43
CA SER A 103 -25.61 9.93 -15.90
C SER A 103 -25.65 8.49 -16.42
N GLY A 104 -25.58 7.47 -15.55
CA GLY A 104 -25.47 6.07 -15.95
C GLY A 104 -24.12 5.69 -16.58
N GLU A 105 -23.10 6.55 -16.49
CA GLU A 105 -21.75 6.33 -17.04
C GLU A 105 -20.88 5.51 -16.06
N TYR A 106 -21.34 4.32 -15.66
CA TYR A 106 -20.62 3.48 -14.67
C TYR A 106 -19.24 3.05 -15.15
N ASP A 107 -19.13 2.66 -16.44
CA ASP A 107 -17.87 2.22 -17.06
C ASP A 107 -16.77 3.29 -16.95
N LYS A 108 -17.14 4.56 -17.13
CA LYS A 108 -16.21 5.68 -17.00
C LYS A 108 -15.61 5.78 -15.61
N SER A 109 -16.41 5.52 -14.58
CA SER A 109 -15.94 5.51 -13.19
C SER A 109 -14.91 4.40 -12.97
N TYR A 110 -15.17 3.18 -13.45
CA TYR A 110 -14.21 2.08 -13.37
C TYR A 110 -12.95 2.31 -14.19
N LEU A 111 -13.07 2.88 -15.39
CA LEU A 111 -11.93 3.22 -16.24
C LEU A 111 -11.00 4.23 -15.55
N THR A 112 -11.56 5.32 -15.01
CA THR A 112 -10.80 6.31 -14.25
C THR A 112 -10.12 5.67 -13.04
N MET A 113 -10.83 4.84 -12.29
CA MET A 113 -10.27 4.15 -11.13
C MET A 113 -9.14 3.17 -11.48
N ASN A 114 -9.28 2.44 -12.60
CA ASN A 114 -8.23 1.54 -13.07
C ASN A 114 -6.98 2.30 -13.52
N ASP A 115 -7.14 3.43 -14.21
CA ASP A 115 -6.01 4.31 -14.57
C ASP A 115 -5.25 4.79 -13.31
N TYR A 116 -5.97 5.30 -12.31
CA TYR A 116 -5.35 5.71 -11.05
C TYR A 116 -4.71 4.54 -10.30
N TYR A 117 -5.28 3.34 -10.37
CA TYR A 117 -4.69 2.15 -9.76
C TYR A 117 -3.35 1.79 -10.42
N GLU A 118 -3.29 1.77 -11.76
CA GLU A 118 -2.05 1.51 -12.50
C GLU A 118 -0.99 2.58 -12.23
N ARG A 119 -1.39 3.85 -12.16
CA ARG A 119 -0.50 4.97 -11.78
C ARG A 119 0.02 4.81 -10.35
N CYS A 120 -0.83 4.44 -9.40
CA CYS A 120 -0.44 4.13 -8.02
C CYS A 120 0.59 3.00 -7.96
N LEU A 121 0.45 1.94 -8.78
CA LEU A 121 1.44 0.85 -8.86
C LEU A 121 2.79 1.35 -9.35
N LYS A 122 2.82 2.20 -10.39
CA LYS A 122 4.06 2.80 -10.92
C LYS A 122 4.75 3.69 -9.88
N ILE A 123 3.98 4.53 -9.18
CA ILE A 123 4.50 5.40 -8.11
C ILE A 123 5.03 4.56 -6.93
N ARG A 124 4.31 3.49 -6.56
CA ARG A 124 4.76 2.56 -5.52
C ARG A 124 6.07 1.86 -5.88
N ALA A 125 6.24 1.45 -7.15
CA ALA A 125 7.49 0.87 -7.61
C ALA A 125 8.65 1.87 -7.44
N LYS A 126 8.49 3.12 -7.93
CA LYS A 126 9.47 4.19 -7.73
C LYS A 126 9.78 4.45 -6.25
N ALA A 127 8.75 4.47 -5.40
CA ALA A 127 8.90 4.65 -3.96
C ALA A 127 9.73 3.53 -3.31
N ASN A 128 9.57 2.29 -3.77
CA ASN A 128 10.39 1.17 -3.31
C ASN A 128 11.84 1.31 -3.80
N ASP A 129 12.05 1.72 -5.05
CA ASP A 129 13.40 1.97 -5.58
C ASP A 129 14.13 3.05 -4.75
N PHE A 130 13.43 4.12 -4.35
CA PHE A 130 14.00 5.13 -3.45
C PHE A 130 14.27 4.59 -2.04
N ASN A 131 13.38 3.78 -1.47
CA ASN A 131 13.63 3.13 -0.17
C ASN A 131 14.87 2.22 -0.20
N ASP A 132 15.09 1.50 -1.31
CA ASP A 132 16.25 0.65 -1.51
C ASP A 132 17.54 1.49 -1.63
N LEU A 133 17.48 2.65 -2.32
CA LEU A 133 18.57 3.61 -2.37
C LEU A 133 18.87 4.22 -0.99
N GLU A 134 17.84 4.63 -0.24
CA GLU A 134 18.00 5.15 1.11
C GLU A 134 18.64 4.11 2.03
N LEU A 135 18.24 2.84 1.92
CA LEU A 135 18.85 1.73 2.66
C LEU A 135 20.30 1.44 2.22
N LEU A 136 20.62 1.62 0.94
CA LEU A 136 21.96 1.41 0.40
C LEU A 136 22.95 2.47 0.91
N PHE A 137 22.50 3.73 1.03
CA PHE A 137 23.31 4.87 1.46
C PHE A 137 23.18 5.18 2.96
N ASP A 138 22.58 4.29 3.75
CA ASP A 138 22.33 4.48 5.18
C ASP A 138 21.59 5.81 5.50
N MET A 139 20.67 6.22 4.62
CA MET A 139 19.80 7.39 4.79
C MET A 139 18.55 7.04 5.61
N GLN A 140 17.88 8.07 6.14
CA GLN A 140 16.59 7.88 6.80
C GLN A 140 15.54 7.48 5.77
N MET A 141 14.88 6.34 5.99
CA MET A 141 13.82 5.86 5.09
C MET A 141 12.63 6.81 5.06
N SER A 142 12.18 7.15 3.86
CA SER A 142 11.00 7.96 3.62
C SER A 142 9.72 7.15 3.84
N ASN A 143 8.70 7.77 4.45
CA ASN A 143 7.41 7.14 4.65
C ASN A 143 6.35 7.77 3.73
N TYR A 144 6.03 7.09 2.64
CA TYR A 144 5.01 7.50 1.67
C TYR A 144 3.60 7.19 2.17
N ARG A 145 3.21 7.82 3.28
CA ARG A 145 1.90 7.60 3.92
C ARG A 145 0.74 7.98 3.00
N GLU A 146 0.84 9.12 2.31
CA GLU A 146 -0.21 9.62 1.43
C GLU A 146 -0.51 8.63 0.28
N LEU A 147 0.52 8.02 -0.29
CA LEU A 147 0.36 6.98 -1.32
C LEU A 147 -0.42 5.77 -0.81
N ARG A 148 -0.15 5.36 0.44
CA ARG A 148 -0.88 4.25 1.07
C ARG A 148 -2.35 4.61 1.28
N GLU A 149 -2.61 5.81 1.78
CA GLU A 149 -3.97 6.32 1.98
C GLU A 149 -4.73 6.38 0.65
N CYS A 150 -4.13 6.86 -0.45
CA CYS A 150 -4.77 6.87 -1.77
C CYS A 150 -5.14 5.47 -2.25
N ILE A 151 -4.30 4.47 -2.02
CA ILE A 151 -4.56 3.10 -2.45
C ILE A 151 -5.67 2.45 -1.61
N ASP A 152 -5.67 2.70 -0.30
CA ASP A 152 -6.75 2.25 0.59
C ASP A 152 -8.08 2.93 0.22
N GLU A 153 -8.06 4.24 -0.07
CA GLU A 153 -9.21 5.00 -0.57
C GLU A 153 -9.72 4.45 -1.91
N LEU A 154 -8.83 4.08 -2.83
CA LEU A 154 -9.21 3.51 -4.13
C LEU A 154 -9.92 2.16 -3.98
N VAL A 155 -9.44 1.29 -3.08
CA VAL A 155 -10.09 0.00 -2.78
C VAL A 155 -11.49 0.23 -2.20
N LEU A 156 -11.61 1.16 -1.25
CA LEU A 156 -12.89 1.51 -0.66
C LEU A 156 -13.85 2.13 -1.69
N LEU A 157 -13.33 2.98 -2.58
CA LEU A 157 -14.10 3.59 -3.66
C LEU A 157 -14.64 2.53 -4.64
N LYS A 158 -13.84 1.48 -4.91
CA LYS A 158 -14.22 0.42 -5.84
C LYS A 158 -15.40 -0.36 -5.29
N ASN A 159 -15.30 -0.76 -4.03
CA ASN A 159 -16.39 -1.46 -3.33
C ASN A 159 -17.67 -0.63 -3.25
N LEU A 160 -17.55 0.69 -3.13
CA LEU A 160 -18.69 1.59 -3.14
C LEU A 160 -19.35 1.65 -4.52
N TRP A 161 -18.56 1.77 -5.59
CA TRP A 161 -19.08 1.77 -6.96
C TRP A 161 -19.71 0.43 -7.35
N ASP A 162 -19.16 -0.70 -6.91
CA ASP A 162 -19.79 -2.01 -7.07
C ASP A 162 -21.19 -2.02 -6.42
N GLY A 163 -21.30 -1.45 -5.22
CA GLY A 163 -22.58 -1.29 -4.52
C GLY A 163 -23.55 -0.35 -5.25
N VAL A 164 -23.06 0.75 -5.82
CA VAL A 164 -23.88 1.67 -6.63
C VAL A 164 -24.47 0.95 -7.84
N VAL A 165 -23.64 0.24 -8.60
CA VAL A 165 -24.09 -0.49 -9.79
C VAL A 165 -25.06 -1.59 -9.40
N LEU A 166 -24.77 -2.35 -8.34
CA LEU A 166 -25.68 -3.39 -7.85
C LEU A 166 -27.07 -2.84 -7.53
N VAL A 167 -27.14 -1.75 -6.74
CA VAL A 167 -28.41 -1.13 -6.36
C VAL A 167 -29.17 -0.64 -7.59
N LYS A 168 -28.46 0.02 -8.52
CA LYS A 168 -29.07 0.53 -9.75
C LYS A 168 -29.60 -0.59 -10.63
N CYS A 169 -28.83 -1.64 -10.89
CA CYS A 169 -29.30 -2.79 -11.66
C CYS A 169 -30.48 -3.51 -10.99
N VAL A 170 -30.50 -3.62 -9.65
CA VAL A 170 -31.64 -4.21 -8.94
C VAL A 170 -32.88 -3.35 -9.11
N PHE A 171 -32.79 -2.04 -8.92
CA PHE A 171 -33.95 -1.15 -9.06
C PHE A 171 -34.44 -1.06 -10.51
N GLU A 172 -33.53 -1.00 -11.48
CA GLU A 172 -33.89 -1.04 -12.92
C GLU A 172 -34.58 -2.36 -13.28
N SER A 173 -34.18 -3.49 -12.68
CA SER A 173 -34.86 -4.78 -12.92
C SER A 173 -36.30 -4.82 -12.40
N TRP A 174 -36.67 -3.92 -11.48
CA TRP A 174 -38.04 -3.83 -10.97
C TRP A 174 -38.96 -3.10 -11.94
N ASP A 175 -38.41 -2.22 -12.78
CA ASP A 175 -39.18 -1.51 -13.81
C ASP A 175 -39.69 -2.47 -14.90
N ASP A 176 -39.02 -3.62 -15.08
CA ASP A 176 -39.43 -4.69 -16.01
C ASP A 176 -40.55 -5.61 -15.46
N ILE A 177 -40.91 -5.46 -14.19
CA ILE A 177 -41.96 -6.28 -13.56
C ILE A 177 -43.33 -5.79 -14.01
N LEU A 178 -44.13 -6.70 -14.60
CA LEU A 178 -45.51 -6.42 -14.99
C LEU A 178 -46.36 -6.02 -13.77
N TRP A 179 -47.26 -5.06 -13.95
CA TRP A 179 -48.12 -4.53 -12.87
C TRP A 179 -48.91 -5.63 -12.15
N ASP A 180 -49.48 -6.59 -12.87
CA ASP A 180 -50.25 -7.72 -12.29
C ASP A 180 -49.40 -8.72 -11.49
N LYS A 181 -48.08 -8.67 -11.64
CA LYS A 181 -47.14 -9.61 -10.99
C LYS A 181 -46.25 -8.94 -9.95
N ILE A 182 -46.50 -7.67 -9.63
CA ILE A 182 -45.66 -6.94 -8.70
C ILE A 182 -45.92 -7.39 -7.26
N ASP A 183 -44.90 -7.95 -6.63
CA ASP A 183 -44.93 -8.31 -5.21
C ASP A 183 -44.22 -7.22 -4.39
N THR A 184 -44.97 -6.19 -4.03
CA THR A 184 -44.47 -5.02 -3.30
C THR A 184 -43.91 -5.36 -1.91
N GLU A 185 -44.39 -6.41 -1.25
CA GLU A 185 -43.87 -6.85 0.05
C GLU A 185 -42.46 -7.43 -0.09
N SER A 186 -42.25 -8.30 -1.08
CA SER A 186 -40.93 -8.86 -1.41
C SER A 186 -39.92 -7.78 -1.84
N LEU A 187 -40.37 -6.82 -2.67
CA LEU A 187 -39.53 -5.68 -3.07
C LEU A 187 -39.15 -4.80 -1.87
N LEU A 188 -40.08 -4.57 -0.93
CA LEU A 188 -39.81 -3.82 0.30
C LEU A 188 -38.80 -4.51 1.21
N LEU A 189 -38.87 -5.84 1.34
CA LEU A 189 -37.88 -6.62 2.08
C LEU A 189 -36.50 -6.47 1.45
N THR A 190 -36.41 -6.63 0.12
CA THR A 190 -35.16 -6.46 -0.62
C THR A 190 -34.58 -5.06 -0.47
N ALA A 191 -35.41 -4.01 -0.55
CA ALA A 191 -34.98 -2.62 -0.34
C ALA A 191 -34.42 -2.39 1.08
N ARG A 192 -35.03 -2.99 2.12
CA ARG A 192 -34.54 -2.92 3.50
C ARG A 192 -33.22 -3.65 3.70
N ASP A 193 -33.05 -4.80 3.05
CA ASP A 193 -31.80 -5.55 3.08
C ASP A 193 -30.68 -4.75 2.42
N ILE A 194 -30.93 -4.19 1.24
CA ILE A 194 -30.00 -3.27 0.56
C ILE A 194 -29.66 -2.08 1.46
N GLN A 195 -30.66 -1.46 2.10
CA GLN A 195 -30.42 -0.33 3.01
C GLN A 195 -29.50 -0.72 4.17
N THR A 196 -29.65 -1.93 4.70
CA THR A 196 -28.81 -2.47 5.77
C THR A 196 -27.39 -2.73 5.29
N GLN A 197 -27.22 -3.30 4.09
CA GLN A 197 -25.92 -3.52 3.47
C GLN A 197 -25.18 -2.19 3.22
N VAL A 198 -25.86 -1.18 2.68
CA VAL A 198 -25.29 0.17 2.47
C VAL A 198 -24.86 0.78 3.81
N LYS A 199 -25.65 0.66 4.87
CA LYS A 199 -25.27 1.16 6.22
C LYS A 199 -24.05 0.43 6.80
N ASN A 200 -23.89 -0.85 6.48
CA ASN A 200 -22.79 -1.70 6.95
C ASN A 200 -21.47 -1.48 6.18
N MET A 201 -21.48 -0.67 5.11
CA MET A 201 -20.25 -0.31 4.42
C MET A 201 -19.23 0.39 5.35
N PRO A 202 -17.92 0.26 5.07
CA PRO A 202 -16.86 0.82 5.91
C PRO A 202 -17.04 2.31 6.19
N LYS A 203 -16.76 2.75 7.42
CA LYS A 203 -16.99 4.16 7.82
C LYS A 203 -16.27 5.18 6.94
N GLY A 204 -15.13 4.81 6.33
CA GLY A 204 -14.37 5.67 5.43
C GLY A 204 -15.15 6.14 4.21
N VAL A 205 -16.12 5.35 3.72
CA VAL A 205 -16.91 5.73 2.53
C VAL A 205 -17.95 6.81 2.83
N ARG A 206 -18.33 6.98 4.10
CA ARG A 206 -19.47 7.81 4.51
C ARG A 206 -19.27 9.30 4.28
N ALA A 207 -18.02 9.75 4.21
CA ALA A 207 -17.68 11.14 3.92
C ALA A 207 -17.97 11.50 2.45
N TRP A 208 -17.98 10.52 1.55
CA TRP A 208 -18.00 10.77 0.12
C TRP A 208 -19.40 11.09 -0.40
N PRO A 209 -19.52 12.08 -1.31
CA PRO A 209 -20.81 12.45 -1.90
C PRO A 209 -21.52 11.29 -2.60
N VAL A 210 -20.80 10.38 -3.26
CA VAL A 210 -21.40 9.22 -3.93
C VAL A 210 -22.07 8.23 -2.95
N TYR A 211 -21.54 8.06 -1.74
CA TYR A 211 -22.19 7.26 -0.70
C TYR A 211 -23.49 7.91 -0.22
N ARG A 212 -23.50 9.23 -0.01
CA ARG A 212 -24.71 9.97 0.38
C ARG A 212 -25.80 9.84 -0.67
N TRP A 213 -25.43 10.00 -1.94
CA TRP A 213 -26.35 9.79 -3.05
C TRP A 213 -26.90 8.36 -3.08
N LEU A 214 -26.07 7.33 -2.85
CA LEU A 214 -26.52 5.94 -2.78
C LEU A 214 -27.53 5.71 -1.64
N GLN A 215 -27.27 6.30 -0.46
CA GLN A 215 -28.22 6.24 0.66
C GLN A 215 -29.55 6.89 0.33
N ASP A 216 -29.52 8.05 -0.32
CA ASP A 216 -30.72 8.77 -0.73
C ASP A 216 -31.51 7.97 -1.77
N GLU A 217 -30.84 7.34 -2.73
CA GLU A 217 -31.47 6.49 -3.75
C GLU A 217 -32.24 5.30 -3.12
N VAL A 218 -31.60 4.58 -2.20
CA VAL A 218 -32.24 3.46 -1.49
C VAL A 218 -33.39 3.94 -0.60
N LYS A 219 -33.25 5.11 0.03
CA LYS A 219 -34.31 5.72 0.85
C LYS A 219 -35.50 6.15 0.01
N ASN A 220 -35.25 6.73 -1.17
CA ASN A 220 -36.29 7.10 -2.13
C ASN A 220 -37.09 5.86 -2.52
N MET A 221 -36.43 4.77 -2.88
CA MET A 221 -37.10 3.51 -3.24
C MET A 221 -37.94 2.94 -2.08
N SER A 222 -37.41 3.01 -0.85
CA SER A 222 -38.15 2.61 0.36
C SER A 222 -39.42 3.46 0.62
N THR A 223 -39.48 4.67 0.05
CA THR A 223 -40.62 5.59 0.15
C THR A 223 -41.59 5.42 -1.02
N VAL A 224 -41.10 5.05 -2.21
CA VAL A 224 -41.91 4.84 -3.42
C VAL A 224 -42.65 3.50 -3.37
N LEU A 225 -42.02 2.42 -2.92
CA LEU A 225 -42.64 1.09 -2.91
C LEU A 225 -43.98 1.01 -2.14
N PRO A 226 -44.15 1.63 -0.96
CA PRO A 226 -45.46 1.68 -0.28
C PRO A 226 -46.53 2.41 -1.12
N LEU A 227 -46.15 3.47 -1.84
CA LEU A 227 -47.08 4.19 -2.72
C LEU A 227 -47.50 3.32 -3.91
N VAL A 228 -46.57 2.54 -4.45
CA VAL A 228 -46.86 1.54 -5.49
C VAL A 228 -47.81 0.46 -4.97
N ASN A 229 -47.62 0.02 -3.72
CA ASN A 229 -48.53 -0.92 -3.06
C ASN A 229 -49.95 -0.35 -2.92
N ASP A 230 -50.08 0.91 -2.52
CA ASP A 230 -51.39 1.56 -2.39
C ASP A 230 -52.10 1.71 -3.74
N LEU A 231 -51.34 1.92 -4.83
CA LEU A 231 -51.86 1.97 -6.20
C LEU A 231 -52.21 0.59 -6.76
N HIS A 232 -51.51 -0.46 -6.33
CA HIS A 232 -51.75 -1.84 -6.75
C HIS A 232 -52.93 -2.48 -6.01
N GLY A 233 -53.22 -2.05 -4.77
CA GLY A 233 -54.40 -2.49 -4.03
C GLY A 233 -55.70 -2.05 -4.72
N GLU A 234 -56.77 -2.85 -4.55
CA GLU A 234 -58.11 -2.71 -5.19
C GLU A 234 -58.88 -1.39 -4.90
N THR A 235 -58.24 -0.33 -4.39
CA THR A 235 -58.86 0.95 -4.04
C THR A 235 -58.85 2.01 -5.14
N MET A 236 -58.61 1.66 -6.40
CA MET A 236 -58.94 2.48 -7.57
C MET A 236 -59.71 1.70 -8.64
#